data_AF-A0A317Z9F3-F1
#
_entry.id   AF-A0A317Z9F3-F1
#
_cell.length_a   1.000
_cell.length_b   1.000
_cell.length_c   1.000
_cell.angle_alpha   90.00
_cell.angle_beta   90.00
_cell.angle_gamma   90.00
#
_symmetry.space_group_name_H-M   'P 1'
#
loop_
_entity.id
_entity.type
_entity.pdbx_description
1 polymer ?
#
loop_
_entity_poly.entity_id
_entity_poly.type
_entity_poly.pdbx_seq_one_letter_code
_entity_poly.pdbx_strand_id
1 'polypeptide(L)'
;TIEKDFRQIQVIPAELVGIEQTAFKDRLLPAVIDALEVEIPSLVQEAYILLNTNNIALYPVNILDYGTVEMWRDAYVAYFHQLMGKEVNVDSLYVEIFKLIKSLNT
;
A
#
# COMPACT_ATOMS: atom_id res chain seq x y z
N THR A 1 -17.30 13.50 -6.99
CA THR A 1 -17.19 12.32 -6.12
C THR A 1 -16.58 11.19 -6.92
N ILE A 2 -15.66 10.44 -6.33
CA ILE A 2 -15.01 9.27 -6.95
C ILE A 2 -15.50 8.03 -6.20
N GLU A 3 -15.95 7.02 -6.94
CA GLU A 3 -16.30 5.72 -6.39
C GLU A 3 -15.09 4.78 -6.49
N LYS A 4 -14.73 4.17 -5.37
CA LYS A 4 -13.76 3.08 -5.26
C LYS A 4 -14.48 1.87 -4.69
N ASP A 5 -14.02 0.67 -5.02
CA ASP A 5 -14.65 -0.59 -4.59
C ASP A 5 -14.78 -0.72 -3.07
N PHE A 6 -13.94 0.01 -2.32
CA PHE A 6 -13.91 0.01 -0.86
C PHE A 6 -14.48 1.29 -0.21
N ARG A 7 -14.73 2.37 -0.96
CA ARG A 7 -15.38 3.60 -0.45
C ARG A 7 -15.76 4.60 -1.53
N GLN A 8 -16.70 5.48 -1.19
CA GLN A 8 -16.93 6.71 -1.93
C GLN A 8 -16.08 7.86 -1.36
N ILE A 9 -15.48 8.67 -2.24
CA ILE A 9 -14.58 9.77 -1.87
C ILE A 9 -15.12 11.07 -2.44
N GLN A 10 -15.38 12.04 -1.57
CA GLN A 10 -15.66 13.39 -2.01
C GLN A 10 -14.32 14.12 -2.23
N VAL A 11 -14.18 14.72 -3.41
CA VAL A 11 -12.92 15.36 -3.82
C VAL A 11 -13.22 16.75 -4.33
N ILE A 12 -12.34 17.68 -3.98
CA ILE A 12 -12.31 19.03 -4.55
C ILE A 12 -11.06 19.08 -5.43
N PRO A 13 -11.19 19.13 -6.77
CA PRO A 13 -10.05 19.01 -7.67
C PRO A 13 -8.91 20.01 -7.41
N ALA A 14 -9.24 21.22 -6.94
CA ALA A 14 -8.26 22.26 -6.61
C ALA A 14 -7.44 21.98 -5.34
N GLU A 15 -7.90 21.07 -4.47
CA GLU A 15 -7.24 20.71 -3.21
C GLU A 15 -6.45 19.40 -3.31
N LEU A 16 -6.51 18.73 -4.47
CA LEU A 16 -5.78 17.50 -4.69
C LEU A 16 -4.29 17.78 -4.86
N VAL A 17 -3.49 17.18 -3.98
CA VAL A 17 -2.04 17.12 -4.17
C VAL A 17 -1.70 16.20 -5.34
N GLY A 18 -0.57 16.43 -6.00
CA GLY A 18 -0.10 15.53 -7.06
C GLY A 18 0.09 14.11 -6.51
N ILE A 19 -0.16 13.08 -7.32
CA ILE A 19 0.03 11.67 -6.93
C ILE A 19 1.46 11.40 -6.40
N GLU A 20 2.42 12.16 -6.95
CA GLU A 20 3.83 12.11 -6.55
C GLU A 20 4.08 12.68 -5.15
N GLN A 21 3.18 13.50 -4.60
CA GLN A 21 3.31 14.18 -3.30
C GLN A 21 2.48 13.51 -2.19
N THR A 22 1.97 12.31 -2.47
CA THR A 22 1.15 11.57 -1.51
C THR A 22 2.04 10.87 -0.48
N ALA A 23 1.53 10.65 0.73
CA ALA A 23 2.22 9.84 1.73
C ALA A 23 2.53 8.42 1.23
N PHE A 24 1.73 7.90 0.30
CA PHE A 24 2.01 6.63 -0.37
C PHE A 24 3.34 6.71 -1.14
N LYS A 25 3.46 7.70 -2.03
CA LYS A 25 4.63 7.85 -2.90
C LYS A 25 5.88 8.30 -2.14
N ASP A 26 5.75 9.34 -1.31
CA ASP A 26 6.89 9.99 -0.67
C ASP A 26 7.46 9.21 0.52
N ARG A 27 6.62 8.38 1.18
CA ARG A 27 6.99 7.74 2.45
C ARG A 27 6.83 6.22 2.42
N LEU A 28 5.65 5.74 2.02
CA LEU A 28 5.37 4.30 2.11
C LEU A 28 6.14 3.48 1.08
N LEU A 29 6.13 3.88 -0.19
CA LEU A 29 6.80 3.14 -1.26
C LEU A 29 8.30 2.94 -0.94
N PRO A 30 9.08 4.00 -0.61
CA PRO A 30 10.47 3.82 -0.19
C PRO A 30 10.62 2.87 1.00
N ALA A 31 9.79 3.05 2.04
CA ALA A 31 9.87 2.23 3.25
C ALA A 31 9.59 0.73 3.01
N VAL A 32 8.70 0.39 2.07
CA VAL A 32 8.45 -1.01 1.68
C VAL A 32 9.62 -1.56 0.88
N ILE A 33 10.16 -0.78 -0.07
CA ILE A 33 11.29 -1.22 -0.88
C ILE A 33 12.51 -1.48 -0.01
N ASP A 34 12.86 -0.56 0.88
CA ASP A 34 14.00 -0.71 1.80
C ASP A 34 13.88 -1.98 2.65
N ALA A 35 12.66 -2.33 3.09
CA ALA A 35 12.42 -3.57 3.83
C ALA A 35 12.61 -4.82 2.96
N LEU A 36 12.09 -4.80 1.72
CA LEU A 36 12.20 -5.94 0.80
C LEU A 36 13.63 -6.14 0.29
N GLU A 37 14.41 -5.09 0.12
CA GLU A 37 15.83 -5.20 -0.24
C GLU A 37 16.63 -6.00 0.80
N VAL A 38 16.23 -5.95 2.08
CA VAL A 38 16.86 -6.72 3.15
C VAL A 38 16.26 -8.13 3.25
N GLU A 39 14.94 -8.26 3.20
CA GLU A 39 14.25 -9.52 3.50
C GLU A 39 14.06 -10.45 2.29
N ILE A 40 13.74 -9.88 1.12
CA ILE A 40 13.40 -10.62 -0.11
C ILE A 40 13.92 -9.84 -1.35
N PRO A 41 15.25 -9.69 -1.52
CA PRO A 41 15.81 -8.85 -2.58
C PRO A 41 15.33 -9.23 -4.00
N SER A 42 15.00 -10.51 -4.20
CA SER A 42 14.54 -11.04 -5.48
C SER A 42 13.18 -10.51 -5.95
N LEU A 43 12.41 -9.82 -5.09
CA LEU A 43 11.08 -9.29 -5.43
C LEU A 43 11.05 -7.76 -5.55
N VAL A 44 12.16 -7.06 -5.37
CA VAL A 44 12.19 -5.59 -5.30
C VAL A 44 11.63 -4.96 -6.58
N GLN A 45 12.00 -5.50 -7.75
CA GLN A 45 11.53 -4.97 -9.03
C GLN A 45 10.02 -5.14 -9.21
N GLU A 46 9.49 -6.32 -8.88
CA GLU A 46 8.06 -6.62 -8.92
C GLU A 46 7.30 -5.79 -7.89
N ALA A 47 7.90 -5.57 -6.72
CA ALA A 47 7.33 -4.74 -5.67
C ALA A 47 7.19 -3.29 -6.12
N TYR A 48 8.19 -2.73 -6.81
CA TYR A 48 8.07 -1.38 -7.40
C TYR A 48 6.88 -1.27 -8.36
N ILE A 49 6.64 -2.26 -9.22
CA ILE A 49 5.54 -2.26 -10.18
C ILE A 49 4.19 -2.34 -9.44
N LEU A 50 4.08 -3.25 -8.48
CA LEU A 50 2.87 -3.45 -7.69
C LEU A 50 2.53 -2.22 -6.84
N LEU A 51 3.52 -1.66 -6.14
CA LEU A 51 3.33 -0.47 -5.30
C LEU A 51 2.92 0.74 -6.12
N ASN A 52 3.51 0.96 -7.31
CA ASN A 52 3.07 2.05 -8.18
C ASN A 52 1.65 1.85 -8.71
N THR A 53 1.28 0.61 -9.04
CA THR A 53 -0.11 0.26 -9.42
C THR A 53 -1.07 0.58 -8.28
N ASN A 54 -0.71 0.18 -7.06
CA ASN A 54 -1.54 0.43 -5.88
C ASN A 54 -1.61 1.92 -5.53
N ASN A 55 -0.55 2.69 -5.73
CA ASN A 55 -0.57 4.15 -5.57
C ASN A 55 -1.64 4.79 -6.47
N ILE A 56 -1.71 4.37 -7.73
CA ILE A 56 -2.73 4.84 -8.68
C ILE A 56 -4.13 4.38 -8.27
N ALA A 57 -4.27 3.11 -7.88
CA ALA A 57 -5.55 2.53 -7.48
C ALA A 57 -6.12 3.21 -6.22
N LEU A 58 -5.25 3.56 -5.27
CA LEU A 58 -5.64 4.23 -4.04
C LEU A 58 -5.88 5.72 -4.25
N TYR A 59 -5.22 6.40 -5.19
CA TYR A 59 -5.41 7.84 -5.38
C TYR A 59 -6.88 8.22 -5.61
N PRO A 60 -7.43 9.26 -4.94
CA PRO A 60 -6.77 10.22 -4.04
C PRO A 60 -6.94 9.92 -2.54
N VAL A 61 -7.07 8.64 -2.16
CA VAL A 61 -7.18 8.23 -0.75
C VAL A 61 -5.93 8.65 0.02
N ASN A 62 -6.13 9.29 1.16
CA ASN A 62 -5.08 9.46 2.15
C ASN A 62 -4.91 8.15 2.94
N ILE A 63 -3.81 7.43 2.70
CA ILE A 63 -3.53 6.17 3.38
C ILE A 63 -3.42 6.30 4.91
N LEU A 64 -3.11 7.50 5.40
CA LEU A 64 -2.98 7.79 6.82
C LEU A 64 -4.33 7.76 7.55
N ASP A 65 -5.44 7.81 6.82
CA ASP A 65 -6.79 7.61 7.38
C ASP A 65 -7.02 6.15 7.82
N TYR A 66 -6.20 5.20 7.34
CA TYR A 66 -6.33 3.76 7.60
C TYR A 66 -5.30 3.23 8.61
N GLY A 67 -4.16 3.92 8.73
CA GLY A 67 -3.08 3.53 9.64
C GLY A 67 -1.78 4.24 9.31
N THR A 68 -0.77 4.02 10.16
CA THR A 68 0.53 4.67 9.99
C THR A 68 1.30 4.06 8.81
N VAL A 69 2.34 4.75 8.35
CA VAL A 69 3.21 4.25 7.27
C VAL A 69 3.83 2.91 7.66
N GLU A 70 4.17 2.71 8.93
CA GLU A 70 4.73 1.47 9.46
C GLU A 70 3.72 0.32 9.38
N MET A 71 2.46 0.56 9.71
CA MET A 71 1.39 -0.44 9.59
C MET A 71 1.19 -0.87 8.14
N TRP A 72 1.21 0.09 7.21
CA TRP A 72 1.15 -0.19 5.78
C TRP A 72 2.37 -0.94 5.28
N ARG A 73 3.57 -0.55 5.72
CA ARG A 73 4.82 -1.24 5.38
C ARG A 73 4.75 -2.70 5.79
N ASP A 74 4.38 -2.96 7.04
CA ASP A 74 4.32 -4.31 7.59
C ASP A 74 3.26 -5.16 6.88
N ALA A 75 2.11 -4.57 6.54
CA ALA A 75 1.09 -5.24 5.73
C ALA A 75 1.58 -5.59 4.31
N TYR A 76 2.33 -4.70 3.65
CA TYR A 76 2.92 -5.00 2.34
C TYR A 76 3.99 -6.08 2.42
N VAL A 77 4.90 -6.01 3.41
CA VAL A 77 5.93 -7.04 3.63
C VAL A 77 5.27 -8.40 3.89
N ALA A 78 4.25 -8.45 4.76
CA ALA A 78 3.42 -9.63 4.98
C ALA A 78 2.80 -10.16 3.68
N TYR A 79 2.30 -9.26 2.81
CA TYR A 79 1.72 -9.66 1.53
C TYR A 79 2.77 -10.29 0.59
N PHE A 80 3.97 -9.74 0.50
CA PHE A 80 5.05 -10.33 -0.29
C PHE A 80 5.54 -11.67 0.27
N HIS A 81 5.61 -11.83 1.60
CA HIS A 81 5.89 -13.15 2.21
C HIS A 81 4.81 -14.17 1.84
N GLN A 82 3.53 -13.77 1.84
CA GLN A 82 2.43 -14.64 1.42
C GLN A 82 2.53 -15.02 -0.07
N LEU A 83 2.91 -14.09 -0.95
CA LEU A 83 3.15 -14.39 -2.37
C LEU A 83 4.28 -15.42 -2.58
N MET A 84 5.26 -15.45 -1.68
CA MET A 84 6.32 -16.45 -1.65
C MET A 84 5.89 -17.80 -1.04
N GLY A 85 4.61 -17.97 -0.71
CA GLY A 85 4.06 -19.19 -0.13
C GLY A 85 4.40 -19.39 1.35
N LYS A 86 4.87 -18.34 2.05
CA LYS A 86 5.10 -18.41 3.49
C LYS A 86 3.79 -18.25 4.24
N GLU A 87 3.65 -18.97 5.35
CA GLU A 87 2.60 -18.67 6.32
C GLU A 87 2.90 -17.33 6.98
N VAL A 88 1.90 -16.44 7.01
CA VAL A 88 2.03 -15.11 7.56
C VAL A 88 0.98 -14.93 8.64
N ASN A 89 1.43 -14.70 9.88
CA ASN A 89 0.57 -14.28 10.96
C ASN A 89 0.49 -12.76 10.95
N VAL A 90 -0.63 -12.24 10.47
CA VAL A 90 -0.87 -10.80 10.31
C VAL A 90 -1.35 -10.26 11.64
N ASP A 91 -0.64 -9.28 12.19
CA ASP A 91 -1.04 -8.62 13.44
C ASP A 91 -2.42 -7.96 13.26
N SER A 92 -3.26 -8.10 14.27
CA SER A 92 -4.54 -7.38 14.42
C SER A 92 -4.43 -5.89 14.16
N LEU A 93 -3.27 -5.28 14.43
CA LEU A 93 -3.02 -3.86 14.20
C LEU A 93 -3.16 -3.48 12.73
N TYR A 94 -2.66 -4.29 11.79
CA TYR A 94 -2.65 -3.97 10.36
C TYR A 94 -3.46 -4.95 9.49
N VAL A 95 -4.31 -5.77 10.10
CA VAL A 95 -5.08 -6.80 9.40
C VAL A 95 -6.05 -6.23 8.35
N GLU A 96 -6.69 -5.09 8.62
CA GLU A 96 -7.60 -4.47 7.66
C GLU A 96 -6.85 -3.85 6.47
N ILE A 97 -5.68 -3.28 6.71
CA ILE A 97 -4.79 -2.80 5.64
C ILE A 97 -4.33 -3.96 4.78
N PHE A 98 -3.94 -5.09 5.40
CA PHE A 98 -3.55 -6.29 4.69
C PHE A 98 -4.68 -6.82 3.79
N LYS A 99 -5.92 -6.89 4.31
CA LYS A 99 -7.10 -7.27 3.51
C LYS A 99 -7.32 -6.33 2.33
N LEU A 100 -7.19 -5.03 2.54
CA LEU A 100 -7.31 -4.02 1.47
C LEU A 100 -6.24 -4.22 0.40
N ILE A 101 -4.97 -4.41 0.78
CA ILE A 101 -3.89 -4.71 -0.16
C ILE A 101 -4.22 -5.95 -0.99
N LYS A 102 -4.75 -7.00 -0.37
CA LYS A 102 -5.19 -8.20 -1.10
C LYS A 102 -6.28 -7.89 -2.11
N SER A 103 -7.32 -7.14 -1.72
CA SER A 103 -8.42 -6.80 -2.64
C SER A 103 -7.97 -5.94 -3.81
N LEU A 104 -6.87 -5.18 -3.69
CA LEU A 104 -6.31 -4.41 -4.80
C LEU A 104 -5.54 -5.27 -5.81
N ASN A 105 -5.18 -6.51 -5.44
CA ASN A 105 -4.30 -7.38 -6.22
C ASN A 105 -4.97 -8.72 -6.62
N THR A 106 -6.26 -8.89 -6.32
CA THR A 106 -7.12 -10.01 -6.75
C THR A 106 -8.06 -9.56 -7.84
#